data_AF-A0A7K0WZY3-F1
#
_entry.id   AF-A0A7K0WZY3-F1
#
_cell.length_a   1.000
_cell.length_b   1.000
_cell.length_c   1.000
_cell.angle_alpha   90.00
_cell.angle_beta   90.00
_cell.angle_gamma   90.00
#
_symmetry.space_group_name_H-M   'P 1'
#
loop_
_entity.id
_entity.type
_entity.pdbx_description
1 polymer ?
#
loop_
_entity_poly.entity_id
_entity_poly.type
_entity_poly.pdbx_seq_one_letter_code
_entity_poly.pdbx_strand_id
1 'polypeptide(L)'
;MPRSKFERFLPWTGAIAGAAWIGQMFLFQTGDQDSPGTMTTAAIRDHLALNYAAIGCLVVMAIALVFFGTALRSHLRAGEARESTYSSIVYGGLLLVAAGLSQMVMWNWGLINGAADAKDDQALGILSFVGFFGFAGMGIGIATTLLGAGLAGLANAVLPRWFAILTLVLGVLSALGTAGIPPGGLVNYLLLPLWLIAAAIILARRQGEADLSLSLKGSVVS
;
A
#
# COMPACT_ATOMS: atom_id res chain seq x y z
N MET A 1 -19.16 -11.45 -20.23
CA MET A 1 -20.18 -11.30 -19.17
C MET A 1 -20.06 -9.90 -18.59
N PRO A 2 -21.18 -9.22 -18.24
CA PRO A 2 -21.14 -7.93 -17.56
C PRO A 2 -20.55 -8.07 -16.15
N ARG A 3 -19.76 -7.09 -15.72
CA ARG A 3 -19.13 -7.10 -14.39
C ARG A 3 -20.16 -6.95 -13.27
N SER A 4 -19.89 -7.59 -12.14
CA SER A 4 -20.70 -7.42 -10.92
C SER A 4 -20.47 -6.05 -10.27
N LYS A 5 -21.38 -5.62 -9.38
CA LYS A 5 -21.21 -4.38 -8.59
C LYS A 5 -19.92 -4.41 -7.77
N PHE A 6 -19.57 -5.59 -7.24
CA PHE A 6 -18.35 -5.79 -6.46
C PHE A 6 -17.09 -5.61 -7.30
N GLU A 7 -17.05 -6.19 -8.51
CA GLU A 7 -15.91 -6.06 -9.42
C GLU A 7 -15.66 -4.61 -9.86
N ARG A 8 -16.73 -3.83 -10.02
CA ARG A 8 -16.64 -2.39 -10.33
C ARG A 8 -16.13 -1.57 -9.14
N PHE A 9 -16.33 -2.05 -7.92
CA PHE A 9 -15.87 -1.39 -6.71
C PHE A 9 -14.41 -1.71 -6.38
N LEU A 10 -13.92 -2.90 -6.75
CA LEU A 10 -12.57 -3.39 -6.42
C LEU A 10 -11.43 -2.36 -6.65
N PRO A 11 -11.37 -1.59 -7.75
CA PRO A 11 -10.33 -0.57 -7.92
C PRO A 11 -10.31 0.48 -6.80
N TRP A 12 -11.47 0.85 -6.27
CA TRP A 12 -11.60 1.89 -5.25
C TRP A 12 -11.02 1.51 -3.90
N THR A 13 -10.78 0.22 -3.65
CA THR A 13 -10.06 -0.19 -2.44
C THR A 13 -8.61 0.32 -2.45
N GLY A 14 -8.03 0.62 -3.61
CA GLY A 14 -6.74 1.34 -3.69
C GLY A 14 -6.83 2.76 -3.13
N ALA A 15 -7.93 3.48 -3.43
CA ALA A 15 -8.15 4.82 -2.87
C ALA A 15 -8.41 4.75 -1.36
N ILE A 16 -9.13 3.74 -0.88
CA ILE A 16 -9.32 3.48 0.56
C ILE A 16 -7.97 3.22 1.24
N ALA A 17 -7.12 2.39 0.64
CA ALA A 17 -5.78 2.13 1.16
C ALA A 17 -4.94 3.42 1.23
N GLY A 18 -4.94 4.24 0.16
CA GLY A 18 -4.24 5.52 0.16
C GLY A 18 -4.76 6.52 1.21
N ALA A 19 -6.08 6.59 1.41
CA ALA A 19 -6.69 7.43 2.44
C ALA A 19 -6.36 6.94 3.86
N ALA A 20 -6.40 5.63 4.09
CA ALA A 20 -6.01 5.02 5.36
C ALA A 20 -4.53 5.25 5.67
N TRP A 21 -3.65 5.17 4.65
CA TRP A 21 -2.24 5.51 4.79
C TRP A 21 -2.04 6.96 5.25
N ILE A 22 -2.72 7.90 4.58
CA ILE A 22 -2.67 9.33 4.96
C ILE A 22 -3.15 9.50 6.40
N GLY A 23 -4.27 8.87 6.77
CA GLY A 23 -4.78 8.88 8.14
C GLY A 23 -3.74 8.38 9.15
N GLN A 24 -3.07 7.25 8.86
CA GLN A 24 -2.03 6.70 9.72
C GLN A 24 -0.87 7.69 9.91
N MET A 25 -0.42 8.39 8.86
CA MET A 25 0.66 9.37 8.96
C MET A 25 0.33 10.56 9.85
N PHE A 26 -0.93 10.99 9.91
CA PHE A 26 -1.35 12.12 10.77
C PHE A 26 -1.70 11.71 12.20
N LEU A 27 -2.15 10.46 12.38
CA LEU A 27 -2.65 9.97 13.66
C LEU A 27 -1.54 9.34 14.52
N PHE A 28 -0.51 8.75 13.91
CA PHE A 28 0.53 8.06 14.66
C PHE A 28 1.44 9.07 15.39
N GLN A 29 1.53 8.94 16.71
CA GLN A 29 2.26 9.89 17.57
C GLN A 29 3.22 9.12 18.50
N THR A 30 4.52 9.35 18.32
CA THR A 30 5.61 8.70 19.07
C THR A 30 6.54 9.73 19.69
N GLY A 31 6.08 10.43 20.73
CA GLY A 31 6.89 11.42 21.46
C GLY A 31 7.46 12.56 20.59
N ASP A 32 8.28 13.41 21.20
CA ASP A 32 8.81 14.61 20.54
C ASP A 32 10.09 14.38 19.73
N GLN A 33 10.68 13.18 19.81
CA GLN A 33 11.94 12.83 19.14
C GLN A 33 11.72 11.68 18.16
N ASP A 34 12.07 11.93 16.90
CA ASP A 34 12.14 10.89 15.86
C ASP A 34 13.46 10.12 15.98
N SER A 35 13.57 9.31 17.05
CA SER A 35 14.77 8.53 17.35
C SER A 35 14.39 7.13 17.86
N PRO A 36 15.12 6.09 17.46
CA PRO A 36 14.80 4.72 17.86
C PRO A 36 15.01 4.53 19.37
N GLY A 37 14.06 3.87 20.04
CA GLY A 37 14.19 3.46 21.43
C GLY A 37 13.89 4.54 22.48
N THR A 38 13.37 5.71 22.08
CA THR A 38 13.06 6.83 22.98
C THR A 38 11.60 6.89 23.43
N MET A 39 10.79 5.91 23.03
CA MET A 39 9.36 5.84 23.35
C MET A 39 9.15 5.47 24.83
N THR A 40 8.33 6.25 25.52
CA THR A 40 8.02 6.07 26.96
C THR A 40 6.55 5.74 27.19
N THR A 41 6.24 5.15 28.34
CA THR A 41 4.85 4.88 28.74
C THR A 41 4.01 6.16 28.76
N ALA A 42 4.58 7.29 29.19
CA ALA A 42 3.90 8.59 29.22
C ALA A 42 3.52 9.06 27.80
N ALA A 43 4.47 9.03 26.86
CA ALA A 43 4.23 9.45 25.48
C ALA A 43 3.12 8.64 24.78
N ILE A 44 3.02 7.33 25.09
CA ILE A 44 1.96 6.47 24.57
C ILE A 44 0.60 6.82 25.18
N ARG A 45 0.55 7.02 26.51
CA ARG A 45 -0.69 7.32 27.23
C ARG A 45 -1.30 8.65 26.81
N ASP A 46 -0.47 9.67 26.62
CA ASP A 46 -0.90 11.01 26.22
C ASP A 46 -1.57 11.03 24.84
N HIS A 47 -1.22 10.06 23.97
CA HIS A 47 -1.75 9.95 22.60
C HIS A 47 -2.49 8.64 22.32
N LEU A 48 -3.00 7.97 23.36
CA LEU A 48 -3.52 6.61 23.26
C LEU A 48 -4.60 6.47 22.18
N ALA A 49 -5.61 7.34 22.20
CA ALA A 49 -6.72 7.29 21.24
C ALA A 49 -6.25 7.51 19.79
N LEU A 50 -5.29 8.41 19.56
CA LEU A 50 -4.71 8.67 18.25
C LEU A 50 -3.93 7.45 17.74
N ASN A 51 -3.13 6.83 18.61
CA ASN A 51 -2.36 5.63 18.26
C ASN A 51 -3.25 4.41 17.97
N TYR A 52 -4.37 4.24 18.70
CA TYR A 52 -5.38 3.25 18.36
C TYR A 52 -6.03 3.50 17.01
N ALA A 53 -6.36 4.76 16.70
CA ALA A 53 -6.90 5.12 15.40
C ALA A 53 -5.89 4.87 14.27
N ALA A 54 -4.60 5.15 14.50
CA ALA A 54 -3.52 4.85 13.56
C ALA A 54 -3.38 3.33 13.29
N ILE A 55 -3.51 2.48 14.33
CA ILE A 55 -3.56 1.02 14.14
C ILE A 55 -4.78 0.63 13.30
N GLY A 56 -5.95 1.22 13.56
CA GLY A 56 -7.16 1.01 12.77
C GLY A 56 -6.93 1.32 11.29
N CYS A 57 -6.23 2.42 10.99
CA CYS A 57 -5.81 2.76 9.63
C CYS A 57 -4.91 1.69 9.01
N LEU A 58 -3.92 1.16 9.73
CA LEU A 58 -3.05 0.08 9.21
C LEU A 58 -3.86 -1.17 8.84
N VAL A 59 -4.83 -1.57 9.68
CA VAL A 59 -5.69 -2.74 9.43
C VAL A 59 -6.56 -2.54 8.18
N VAL A 60 -7.26 -1.41 8.10
CA VAL A 60 -8.09 -1.07 6.94
C VAL A 60 -7.25 -1.03 5.67
N MET A 61 -6.06 -0.44 5.74
CA MET A 61 -5.13 -0.34 4.63
C MET A 61 -4.65 -1.70 4.13
N ALA A 62 -4.24 -2.60 5.04
CA ALA A 62 -3.79 -3.94 4.68
C ALA A 62 -4.89 -4.74 3.97
N ILE A 63 -6.11 -4.72 4.50
CA ILE A 63 -7.28 -5.38 3.89
C ILE A 63 -7.55 -4.78 2.50
N ALA A 64 -7.62 -3.45 2.41
CA ALA A 64 -7.93 -2.74 1.18
C ALA A 64 -6.87 -2.99 0.08
N LEU A 65 -5.59 -3.13 0.45
CA LEU A 65 -4.50 -3.47 -0.46
C LEU A 65 -4.61 -4.88 -1.03
N VAL A 66 -5.07 -5.86 -0.23
CA VAL A 66 -5.29 -7.23 -0.74
C VAL A 66 -6.37 -7.21 -1.83
N PHE A 67 -7.51 -6.54 -1.57
CA PHE A 67 -8.56 -6.37 -2.57
C PHE A 67 -8.06 -5.59 -3.80
N PHE A 68 -7.31 -4.51 -3.59
CA PHE A 68 -6.77 -3.70 -4.67
C PHE A 68 -5.80 -4.51 -5.53
N GLY A 69 -4.98 -5.36 -4.91
CA GLY A 69 -4.08 -6.27 -5.59
C GLY A 69 -4.81 -7.23 -6.52
N THR A 70 -5.97 -7.74 -6.13
CA THR A 70 -6.79 -8.57 -7.03
C THR A 70 -7.28 -7.79 -8.25
N ALA A 71 -7.69 -6.53 -8.05
CA ALA A 71 -8.14 -5.64 -9.13
C ALA A 71 -7.01 -5.34 -10.12
N LEU A 72 -5.85 -4.94 -9.59
CA LEU A 72 -4.68 -4.58 -10.38
C LEU A 72 -4.10 -5.80 -11.11
N ARG A 73 -4.00 -6.96 -10.44
CA ARG A 73 -3.60 -8.23 -11.04
C ARG A 73 -4.49 -8.57 -12.24
N SER A 74 -5.81 -8.51 -12.05
CA SER A 74 -6.78 -8.88 -13.09
C SER A 74 -6.66 -7.97 -14.31
N HIS A 75 -6.45 -6.67 -14.08
CA HIS A 75 -6.26 -5.70 -15.15
C HIS A 75 -4.94 -5.89 -15.91
N LEU A 76 -3.83 -6.09 -15.21
CA LEU A 76 -2.54 -6.36 -15.85
C LEU A 76 -2.57 -7.68 -16.61
N ARG A 77 -3.23 -8.70 -16.05
CA ARG A 77 -3.35 -10.02 -16.68
C ARG A 77 -4.07 -9.95 -18.02
N ALA A 78 -5.05 -9.08 -18.17
CA ALA A 78 -5.80 -8.91 -19.41
C ALA A 78 -4.92 -8.43 -20.59
N GLY A 79 -3.78 -7.80 -20.32
CA GLY A 79 -2.83 -7.36 -21.35
C GLY A 79 -1.67 -8.34 -21.61
N GLU A 80 -1.60 -9.46 -20.89
CA GLU A 80 -0.50 -10.43 -21.06
C GLU A 80 -0.86 -11.49 -22.11
N ALA A 81 -0.03 -11.64 -23.15
CA ALA A 81 -0.29 -12.58 -24.25
C ALA A 81 0.01 -14.07 -23.91
N ARG A 82 0.79 -14.33 -22.86
CA ARG A 82 1.24 -15.69 -22.47
C ARG A 82 1.07 -15.91 -20.96
N GLU A 83 2.04 -16.54 -20.30
CA GLU A 83 2.01 -16.83 -18.86
C GLU A 83 1.94 -15.56 -18.01
N SER A 84 1.42 -15.68 -16.78
CA SER A 84 1.26 -14.53 -15.89
C SER A 84 2.59 -14.14 -15.25
N THR A 85 3.29 -13.19 -15.85
CA THR A 85 4.58 -12.71 -15.34
C THR A 85 4.39 -11.49 -14.45
N TYR A 86 4.04 -10.34 -15.04
CA TYR A 86 3.98 -9.08 -14.32
C TYR A 86 2.79 -9.02 -13.36
N SER A 87 1.63 -9.52 -13.79
CA SER A 87 0.43 -9.57 -12.96
C SER A 87 0.65 -10.36 -11.66
N SER A 88 1.42 -11.45 -11.73
CA SER A 88 1.80 -12.25 -10.56
C SER A 88 2.83 -11.57 -9.67
N ILE A 89 3.86 -10.94 -10.25
CA ILE A 89 4.86 -10.17 -9.49
C ILE A 89 4.20 -9.03 -8.71
N VAL A 90 3.34 -8.26 -9.37
CA VAL A 90 2.63 -7.12 -8.76
C VAL A 90 1.72 -7.58 -7.63
N TYR A 91 0.98 -8.68 -7.82
CA TYR A 91 0.15 -9.24 -6.76
C TYR A 91 0.97 -9.74 -5.57
N GLY A 92 2.06 -10.46 -5.83
CA GLY A 92 2.97 -10.95 -4.79
C GLY A 92 3.59 -9.79 -4.00
N GLY A 93 3.99 -8.72 -4.69
CA GLY A 93 4.47 -7.49 -4.06
C GLY A 93 3.43 -6.89 -3.11
N LEU A 94 2.17 -6.74 -3.54
CA LEU A 94 1.10 -6.19 -2.70
C LEU A 94 0.75 -7.08 -1.50
N LEU A 95 0.83 -8.40 -1.64
CA LEU A 95 0.70 -9.32 -0.51
C LEU A 95 1.84 -9.14 0.50
N LEU A 96 3.06 -8.92 0.02
CA LEU A 96 4.20 -8.63 0.88
C LEU A 96 4.04 -7.29 1.61
N VAL A 97 3.47 -6.27 0.96
CA VAL A 97 3.09 -5.01 1.62
C VAL A 97 2.07 -5.28 2.74
N ALA A 98 0.98 -6.01 2.44
CA ALA A 98 -0.04 -6.34 3.43
C ALA A 98 0.52 -7.14 4.62
N ALA A 99 1.46 -8.07 4.37
CA ALA A 99 2.17 -8.80 5.42
C ALA A 99 3.03 -7.86 6.28
N GLY A 100 3.79 -6.95 5.66
CA GLY A 100 4.55 -5.93 6.38
C GLY A 100 3.68 -5.03 7.26
N LEU A 101 2.51 -4.62 6.75
CA LEU A 101 1.54 -3.85 7.54
C LEU A 101 0.96 -4.66 8.70
N SER A 102 0.68 -5.94 8.50
CA SER A 102 0.21 -6.83 9.57
C SER A 102 1.26 -6.98 10.67
N GLN A 103 2.53 -7.06 10.29
CA GLN A 103 3.65 -7.02 11.24
C GLN A 103 3.70 -5.69 12.00
N MET A 104 3.52 -4.54 11.34
CA MET A 104 3.48 -3.24 12.01
C MET A 104 2.30 -3.14 13.00
N VAL A 105 1.14 -3.69 12.66
CA VAL A 105 0.00 -3.79 13.60
C VAL A 105 0.39 -4.59 14.84
N MET A 106 1.03 -5.75 14.66
CA MET A 106 1.51 -6.58 15.76
C MET A 106 2.49 -5.84 16.69
N TRP A 107 3.44 -5.10 16.13
CA TRP A 107 4.39 -4.31 16.93
C TRP A 107 3.71 -3.19 17.71
N ASN A 108 2.76 -2.48 17.10
CA ASN A 108 2.01 -1.44 17.78
C ASN A 108 1.13 -1.99 18.91
N TRP A 109 0.53 -3.17 18.73
CA TRP A 109 -0.17 -3.84 19.83
C TRP A 109 0.77 -4.25 20.96
N GLY A 110 1.95 -4.77 20.64
CA GLY A 110 2.97 -5.09 21.65
C GLY A 110 3.43 -3.88 22.44
N LEU A 111 3.58 -2.73 21.77
CA LEU A 111 3.92 -1.45 22.41
C LEU A 111 2.80 -0.98 23.35
N ILE A 112 1.57 -0.87 22.83
CA ILE A 112 0.47 -0.21 23.53
C ILE A 112 -0.16 -1.14 24.58
N ASN A 113 -0.54 -2.36 24.20
CA ASN A 113 -1.26 -3.29 25.08
C ASN A 113 -0.34 -4.23 25.87
N GLY A 114 0.92 -4.33 25.47
CA GLY A 114 1.92 -5.13 26.16
C GLY A 114 2.74 -4.28 27.11
N ALA A 115 3.75 -3.62 26.56
CA ALA A 115 4.78 -2.97 27.35
C ALA A 115 4.28 -1.71 28.08
N ALA A 116 3.48 -0.84 27.44
CA ALA A 116 2.96 0.36 28.10
C ALA A 116 1.93 0.05 29.20
N ASP A 117 1.06 -0.94 28.98
CA ASP A 117 0.09 -1.39 29.99
C ASP A 117 0.80 -2.06 31.18
N ALA A 118 1.87 -2.82 30.93
CA ALA A 118 2.73 -3.40 31.96
C ALA A 118 3.64 -2.37 32.66
N LYS A 119 3.72 -1.13 32.15
CA LYS A 119 4.66 -0.08 32.61
C LYS A 119 6.12 -0.54 32.53
N ASP A 120 6.46 -1.31 31.50
CA ASP A 120 7.81 -1.82 31.25
C ASP A 120 8.51 -0.96 30.20
N ASP A 121 9.18 0.09 30.66
CA ASP A 121 9.91 1.02 29.79
C ASP A 121 11.12 0.36 29.09
N GLN A 122 11.68 -0.72 29.66
CA GLN A 122 12.76 -1.47 29.00
C GLN A 122 12.22 -2.22 27.78
N ALA A 123 11.08 -2.92 27.93
CA ALA A 123 10.41 -3.57 26.81
C ALA A 123 9.95 -2.55 25.76
N LEU A 124 9.45 -1.38 26.17
CA LEU A 124 9.10 -0.29 25.27
C LEU A 124 10.31 0.19 24.45
N GLY A 125 11.46 0.41 25.08
CA GLY A 125 12.68 0.82 24.39
C GLY A 125 13.11 -0.19 23.31
N ILE A 126 13.08 -1.49 23.64
CA ILE A 126 13.43 -2.55 22.69
C ILE A 126 12.42 -2.61 21.53
N LEU A 127 11.12 -2.59 21.84
CA LEU A 127 10.06 -2.66 20.82
C LEU A 127 10.05 -1.42 19.93
N SER A 128 10.31 -0.22 20.48
CA SER A 128 10.43 1.02 19.73
C SER A 128 11.62 0.96 18.77
N PHE A 129 12.76 0.42 19.22
CA PHE A 129 13.93 0.24 18.36
C PHE A 129 13.64 -0.69 17.18
N VAL A 130 13.04 -1.86 17.44
CA VAL A 130 12.69 -2.82 16.39
C VAL A 130 11.61 -2.26 15.45
N GLY A 131 10.60 -1.59 16.02
CA GLY A 131 9.51 -0.97 15.28
C GLY A 131 9.99 0.08 14.28
N PHE A 132 11.01 0.87 14.66
CA PHE A 132 11.62 1.89 13.80
C PHE A 132 12.15 1.32 12.47
N PHE A 133 12.69 0.10 12.48
CA PHE A 133 13.19 -0.59 11.28
C PHE A 133 12.17 -1.54 10.64
N GLY A 134 10.99 -1.68 11.24
CA GLY A 134 9.96 -2.64 10.85
C GLY A 134 9.37 -2.43 9.45
N PHE A 135 9.70 -1.33 8.78
CA PHE A 135 9.21 -1.00 7.44
C PHE A 135 9.89 -1.76 6.29
N ALA A 136 11.04 -2.40 6.53
CA ALA A 136 11.86 -2.97 5.45
C ALA A 136 11.09 -4.00 4.59
N GLY A 137 10.37 -4.93 5.23
CA GLY A 137 9.57 -5.94 4.52
C GLY A 137 8.46 -5.31 3.65
N MET A 138 7.79 -4.29 4.18
CA MET A 138 6.81 -3.51 3.44
C MET A 138 7.46 -2.81 2.22
N GLY A 139 8.64 -2.21 2.42
CA GLY A 139 9.41 -1.54 1.37
C GLY A 139 9.76 -2.45 0.19
N ILE A 140 10.17 -3.69 0.45
CA ILE A 140 10.43 -4.70 -0.60
C ILE A 140 9.17 -4.97 -1.42
N GLY A 141 8.02 -5.13 -0.75
CA GLY A 141 6.73 -5.35 -1.40
C GLY A 141 6.31 -4.17 -2.29
N ILE A 142 6.50 -2.95 -1.79
CA ILE A 142 6.23 -1.72 -2.54
C ILE A 142 7.10 -1.65 -3.79
N ALA A 143 8.42 -1.75 -3.63
CA ALA A 143 9.37 -1.66 -4.73
C ALA A 143 9.05 -2.70 -5.82
N THR A 144 8.78 -3.94 -5.40
CA THR A 144 8.39 -5.04 -6.29
C THR A 144 7.09 -4.73 -7.05
N THR A 145 6.09 -4.18 -6.35
CA THR A 145 4.80 -3.79 -6.93
C THR A 145 4.98 -2.71 -7.99
N LEU A 146 5.72 -1.64 -7.67
CA LEU A 146 5.91 -0.50 -8.55
C LEU A 146 6.77 -0.85 -9.75
N LEU A 147 7.88 -1.57 -9.56
CA LEU A 147 8.72 -2.04 -10.66
C LEU A 147 7.92 -2.95 -11.59
N GLY A 148 7.19 -3.93 -11.03
CA GLY A 148 6.34 -4.84 -11.80
C GLY A 148 5.26 -4.10 -12.59
N ALA A 149 4.55 -3.17 -11.95
CA ALA A 149 3.44 -2.44 -12.57
C ALA A 149 3.94 -1.44 -13.63
N GLY A 150 5.06 -0.76 -13.38
CA GLY A 150 5.70 0.13 -14.34
C GLY A 150 6.17 -0.61 -15.59
N LEU A 151 6.88 -1.73 -15.41
CA LEU A 151 7.33 -2.57 -16.53
C LEU A 151 6.14 -3.15 -17.31
N ALA A 152 5.10 -3.64 -16.63
CA ALA A 152 3.88 -4.13 -17.28
C ALA A 152 3.19 -3.04 -18.12
N GLY A 153 3.09 -1.82 -17.56
CA GLY A 153 2.49 -0.68 -18.23
C GLY A 153 3.23 -0.29 -19.51
N LEU A 154 4.56 -0.37 -19.50
CA LEU A 154 5.40 -0.09 -20.66
C LEU A 154 5.38 -1.21 -21.70
N ALA A 155 5.40 -2.48 -21.27
CA ALA A 155 5.46 -3.63 -22.16
C ALA A 155 4.10 -3.92 -22.84
N ASN A 156 2.99 -3.79 -22.11
CA ASN A 156 1.68 -4.27 -22.56
C ASN A 156 0.67 -3.13 -22.81
N ALA A 157 1.06 -1.86 -22.72
CA ALA A 157 0.21 -0.67 -22.89
C ALA A 157 -1.07 -0.65 -21.99
N VAL A 158 -1.05 -1.41 -20.90
CA VAL A 158 -2.16 -1.56 -19.93
C VAL A 158 -2.34 -0.36 -19.01
N LEU A 159 -1.38 0.58 -18.99
CA LEU A 159 -1.45 1.86 -18.28
C LEU A 159 -1.08 3.01 -19.23
N PRO A 160 -1.52 4.25 -18.95
CA PRO A 160 -1.01 5.42 -19.65
C PRO A 160 0.51 5.48 -19.55
N ARG A 161 1.21 5.75 -20.65
CA ARG A 161 2.68 5.68 -20.71
C ARG A 161 3.36 6.57 -19.67
N TRP A 162 2.86 7.79 -19.46
CA TRP A 162 3.38 8.70 -18.44
C TRP A 162 3.30 8.10 -17.03
N PHE A 163 2.19 7.42 -16.72
CA PHE A 163 1.96 6.80 -15.42
C PHE A 163 2.82 5.55 -15.24
N ALA A 164 3.04 4.78 -16.30
CA ALA A 164 3.94 3.62 -16.26
C ALA A 164 5.39 4.04 -16.00
N ILE A 165 5.88 5.11 -16.65
CA ILE A 165 7.22 5.67 -16.41
C ILE A 165 7.32 6.17 -14.97
N LEU A 166 6.35 6.96 -14.50
CA LEU A 166 6.31 7.46 -13.13
C LEU A 166 6.37 6.30 -12.12
N THR A 167 5.54 5.28 -12.32
CA THR A 167 5.46 4.09 -11.46
C THR A 167 6.81 3.35 -11.41
N LEU A 168 7.49 3.22 -12.55
CA LEU A 168 8.81 2.59 -12.62
C LEU A 168 9.87 3.41 -11.85
N VAL A 169 9.90 4.73 -12.03
CA VAL A 169 10.82 5.63 -11.32
C VAL A 169 10.58 5.56 -9.81
N LEU A 170 9.32 5.61 -9.38
CA LEU A 170 8.97 5.43 -7.96
C LEU A 170 9.39 4.06 -7.45
N GLY A 171 9.31 3.00 -8.26
CA GLY A 171 9.79 1.67 -7.89
C GLY A 171 11.30 1.60 -7.65
N VAL A 172 12.09 2.24 -8.52
CA VAL A 172 13.55 2.34 -8.34
C VAL A 172 13.89 3.14 -7.08
N LEU A 173 13.24 4.28 -6.88
CA LEU A 173 13.44 5.10 -5.68
C LEU A 173 13.00 4.35 -4.41
N SER A 174 11.89 3.61 -4.45
CA SER A 174 11.42 2.77 -3.35
C SER A 174 12.41 1.65 -3.01
N ALA A 175 13.03 1.03 -4.02
CA ALA A 175 14.10 0.04 -3.83
C ALA A 175 15.32 0.66 -3.13
N LEU A 176 15.75 1.86 -3.57
CA LEU A 176 16.82 2.60 -2.91
C LEU A 176 16.47 2.94 -1.46
N GLY A 177 15.23 3.37 -1.20
CA GLY A 177 14.75 3.68 0.15
C GLY A 177 14.75 2.47 1.07
N THR A 178 14.37 1.32 0.53
CA THR A 178 14.40 0.04 1.26
C THR A 178 15.83 -0.42 1.53
N ALA A 179 16.79 -0.07 0.66
CA ALA A 179 18.21 -0.30 0.86
C ALA A 179 18.89 0.76 1.77
N GLY A 180 18.13 1.72 2.32
CA GLY A 180 18.68 2.78 3.17
C GLY A 180 19.40 3.90 2.42
N ILE A 181 19.20 4.03 1.11
CA ILE A 181 19.86 5.02 0.25
C ILE A 181 18.90 6.21 0.00
N PRO A 182 19.21 7.42 0.49
CA PRO A 182 18.45 8.62 0.16
C PRO A 182 18.48 8.93 -1.36
N PRO A 183 17.41 9.50 -1.94
CA PRO A 183 16.19 10.02 -1.30
C PRO A 183 15.03 9.01 -1.21
N GLY A 184 15.29 7.70 -1.34
CA GLY A 184 14.24 6.71 -1.59
C GLY A 184 13.16 6.56 -0.50
N GLY A 185 13.46 6.91 0.75
CA GLY A 185 12.49 6.90 1.85
C GLY A 185 11.30 7.84 1.62
N LEU A 186 11.50 8.98 0.95
CA LEU A 186 10.44 9.93 0.64
C LEU A 186 9.34 9.32 -0.24
N VAL A 187 9.71 8.40 -1.13
CA VAL A 187 8.74 7.72 -1.98
C VAL A 187 7.84 6.82 -1.16
N ASN A 188 8.42 6.00 -0.28
CA ASN A 188 7.69 5.02 0.51
C ASN A 188 6.65 5.65 1.44
N TYR A 189 6.96 6.81 2.03
CA TYR A 189 6.06 7.42 2.99
C TYR A 189 5.10 8.44 2.37
N LEU A 190 5.57 9.29 1.44
CA LEU A 190 4.76 10.41 0.95
C LEU A 190 4.03 10.13 -0.37
N LEU A 191 4.71 9.50 -1.33
CA LEU A 191 4.20 9.41 -2.71
C LEU A 191 3.31 8.18 -2.96
N LEU A 192 3.48 7.10 -2.18
CA LEU A 192 2.64 5.91 -2.30
C LEU A 192 1.14 6.11 -2.08
N PRO A 193 0.67 6.81 -1.03
CA PRO A 193 -0.77 7.03 -0.88
C PRO A 193 -1.38 7.73 -2.09
N LEU A 194 -0.66 8.70 -2.65
CA LEU A 194 -1.08 9.41 -3.86
C LEU A 194 -1.06 8.49 -5.08
N TRP A 195 -0.04 7.63 -5.20
CA TRP A 195 0.03 6.63 -6.26
C TRP A 195 -1.13 5.64 -6.19
N LEU A 196 -1.50 5.14 -5.00
CA LEU A 196 -2.62 4.22 -4.81
C LEU A 196 -3.95 4.85 -5.25
N ILE A 197 -4.19 6.10 -4.88
CA ILE A 197 -5.38 6.85 -5.30
C ILE A 197 -5.38 7.05 -6.83
N ALA A 198 -4.25 7.48 -7.40
CA ALA A 198 -4.13 7.67 -8.84
C ALA A 198 -4.34 6.36 -9.62
N ALA A 199 -3.72 5.27 -9.16
CA ALA A 199 -3.87 3.94 -9.76
C ALA A 199 -5.33 3.47 -9.68
N ALA A 200 -5.99 3.63 -8.55
CA ALA A 200 -7.41 3.32 -8.37
C ALA A 200 -8.30 4.06 -9.38
N ILE A 201 -8.09 5.37 -9.55
CA ILE A 201 -8.84 6.20 -10.49
C ILE A 201 -8.59 5.76 -11.94
N ILE A 202 -7.33 5.54 -12.33
CA ILE A 202 -6.97 5.09 -13.69
C ILE A 202 -7.63 3.74 -13.99
N LEU A 203 -7.59 2.83 -13.03
CA LEU A 203 -8.15 1.49 -13.17
C LEU A 203 -9.67 1.54 -13.29
N ALA A 204 -10.35 2.31 -12.42
CA ALA A 204 -11.80 2.50 -12.46
C ALA A 204 -12.26 3.13 -13.79
N ARG A 205 -11.53 4.13 -14.29
CA ARG A 205 -11.85 4.78 -15.59
C ARG A 205 -11.74 3.81 -16.75
N ARG A 206 -10.64 3.05 -16.83
CA ARG A 206 -10.44 2.04 -17.90
C ARG A 206 -11.49 0.93 -17.83
N GLN A 207 -11.93 0.54 -16.64
CA GLN A 207 -13.02 -0.43 -16.49
C GLN A 207 -14.33 0.13 -17.06
N GLY A 208 -14.66 1.39 -16.78
CA GLY A 208 -15.86 2.05 -17.31
C GLY A 208 -15.86 2.19 -18.84
N GLU A 209 -14.72 2.55 -19.43
CA GLU A 209 -14.56 2.64 -20.90
C GLU A 209 -14.78 1.28 -21.58
N ALA A 210 -14.25 0.21 -21.00
CA ALA A 210 -14.44 -1.16 -21.50
C ALA A 210 -15.92 -1.59 -21.44
N ASP A 211 -16.59 -1.35 -20.31
CA ASP A 211 -18.00 -1.69 -20.12
C ASP A 211 -18.90 -0.93 -21.14
N LEU A 212 -18.62 0.35 -21.39
CA LEU A 212 -19.36 1.17 -22.37
C LEU A 212 -19.18 0.64 -23.80
N SER A 213 -17.95 0.26 -24.18
CA SER A 213 -17.66 -0.29 -25.51
C SER A 213 -18.40 -1.60 -25.79
N LEU A 214 -18.58 -2.45 -24.77
CA LEU A 214 -19.33 -3.70 -24.87
C LEU A 214 -20.84 -3.45 -25.01
N SER A 215 -21.38 -2.48 -24.27
CA SER A 215 -22.79 -2.10 -24.36
C SER A 215 -23.15 -1.58 -25.77
N LEU A 216 -22.29 -0.73 -26.34
CA LEU A 216 -22.49 -0.20 -27.69
C LEU A 216 -22.45 -1.33 -28.75
N LYS A 217 -21.48 -2.25 -28.65
CA LYS A 217 -21.42 -3.42 -29.55
C LYS A 217 -22.65 -4.33 -29.43
N GLY A 218 -23.18 -4.51 -28.22
CA GLY A 218 -24.40 -5.29 -28.00
C GLY A 218 -25.64 -4.66 -28.64
N SER A 219 -25.76 -3.32 -28.61
CA SER A 219 -26.90 -2.60 -29.18
C SER A 219 -26.93 -2.52 -30.72
N VAL A 220 -25.80 -2.76 -31.38
CA VAL A 220 -25.70 -2.73 -32.85
C VAL A 220 -26.04 -4.09 -33.48
N VAL A 221 -26.10 -5.15 -32.66
CA VAL A 221 -26.35 -6.55 -33.11
C VAL A 221 -27.79 -7.00 -32.80
N SER A 222 -28.61 -6.14 -32.16
CA SER A 222 -30.05 -6.35 -31.90
C SER A 222 -30.90 -5.52 -32.86
#